data_AF-A0A4U7EZT6-F1
#
_entry.id   AF-A0A4U7EZT6-F1
#
_cell.length_a   1.000
_cell.length_b   1.000
_cell.length_c   1.000
_cell.angle_alpha   90.00
_cell.angle_beta   90.00
_cell.angle_gamma   90.00
#
_symmetry.space_group_name_H-M   'P 1'
#
loop_
_entity.id
_entity.type
_entity.pdbx_description
1 polymer ?
#
loop_
_entity_poly.entity_id
_entity_poly.type
_entity_poly.pdbx_seq_one_letter_code
_entity_poly.pdbx_strand_id
1 'polypeptide(L)' 'HDAWLGAGLPIVENLCSLARLPDRFRLYAFPLRLRDGDGSPVRAVAEWEA' A
#
# COMPACT_ATOMS: atom_id res chain seq x y z
N HIS A 1 8.20 4.46 -10.72
CA HIS A 1 8.60 5.42 -9.66
C HIS A 1 8.32 6.86 -10.09
N ASP A 2 8.99 7.39 -11.12
CA ASP A 2 8.90 8.81 -11.54
C ASP A 2 7.48 9.35 -11.77
N ALA A 3 6.64 8.65 -12.53
CA ALA A 3 5.29 9.13 -12.84
C ALA A 3 4.38 9.24 -11.60
N TRP A 4 4.46 8.28 -10.68
CA TRP A 4 3.57 8.19 -9.52
C TRP A 4 4.09 9.00 -8.34
N LEU A 5 5.36 8.79 -7.97
CA LEU A 5 6.00 9.55 -6.88
C LEU A 5 6.15 11.03 -7.26
N GLY A 6 6.45 11.33 -8.52
CA GLY A 6 6.50 12.71 -9.02
C GLY A 6 5.15 13.42 -9.00
N ALA A 7 4.05 12.67 -9.00
CA ALA A 7 2.69 13.18 -8.80
C ALA A 7 2.24 13.19 -7.32
N GLY A 8 3.14 12.85 -6.37
CA GLY A 8 2.82 12.76 -4.94
C GLY A 8 1.96 11.57 -4.55
N LEU A 9 1.84 10.55 -5.42
CA LEU A 9 1.07 9.34 -5.16
C LEU A 9 1.98 8.24 -4.57
N PRO A 10 1.52 7.52 -3.53
CA PRO A 10 2.32 6.46 -2.92
C PRO A 10 2.37 5.21 -3.80
N ILE A 11 3.44 4.44 -3.64
CA ILE A 11 3.59 3.09 -4.21
C ILE A 11 3.65 2.09 -3.06
N VAL A 12 2.95 0.95 -3.20
CA VAL A 12 3.04 -0.18 -2.28
C VAL A 12 3.54 -1.38 -3.06
N GLU A 13 4.65 -1.97 -2.61
CA GLU A 13 5.35 -3.07 -3.30
C GLU A 13 5.37 -4.32 -2.44
N ASN A 14 5.73 -5.47 -3.05
CA ASN A 14 5.91 -6.75 -2.37
C ASN A 14 4.66 -7.24 -1.60
N LEU A 15 3.46 -6.93 -2.10
CA LEU A 15 2.22 -7.42 -1.52
C LEU A 15 2.09 -8.94 -1.69
N CYS A 16 1.62 -9.59 -0.64
CA CYS A 16 1.37 -11.03 -0.61
C CYS A 16 -0.13 -11.34 -0.68
N SER A 17 -0.47 -12.59 -1.01
CA SER A 17 -1.85 -13.12 -0.98
C SER A 17 -2.85 -12.47 -1.94
N LEU A 18 -2.39 -11.76 -2.98
CA LEU A 18 -3.27 -11.05 -3.92
C LEU A 18 -4.28 -11.98 -4.63
N ALA A 19 -3.91 -13.24 -4.89
CA ALA A 19 -4.79 -14.23 -5.52
C ALA A 19 -6.04 -14.60 -4.69
N ARG A 20 -6.12 -14.16 -3.43
CA ARG A 20 -7.24 -14.43 -2.52
C ARG A 20 -8.21 -13.25 -2.41
N LEU A 21 -7.92 -12.13 -3.07
CA LEU A 21 -8.71 -10.91 -2.98
C LEU A 21 -9.83 -10.92 -4.02
N PRO A 22 -11.01 -10.35 -3.71
CA PRO A 22 -12.03 -10.08 -4.73
C PRO A 22 -11.56 -8.95 -5.67
N ASP A 23 -12.29 -8.75 -6.77
CA ASP A 23 -12.02 -7.67 -7.74
C ASP A 23 -12.03 -6.27 -7.11
N ARG A 24 -12.78 -6.09 -6.02
CA ARG A 24 -12.87 -4.84 -5.27
C ARG A 24 -12.72 -5.08 -3.78
N PHE A 25 -11.73 -4.42 -3.20
CA PHE A 25 -11.46 -4.42 -1.77
C PHE A 25 -10.88 -3.07 -1.38
N ARG A 26 -10.83 -2.79 -0.07
CA ARG A 26 -10.17 -1.63 0.50
C ARG A 26 -8.80 -2.02 1.04
N LEU A 27 -7.76 -1.33 0.60
CA LEU A 27 -6.40 -1.51 1.12
C LEU A 27 -6.12 -0.50 2.24
N TYR A 28 -5.66 -1.00 3.38
CA TYR A 28 -5.05 -0.24 4.45
C TYR A 28 -3.54 -0.52 4.47
N ALA A 29 -2.73 0.53 4.30
CA ALA A 29 -1.27 0.45 4.25
C ALA A 29 -0.67 1.68 4.92
N PHE A 30 -0.68 1.71 6.25
CA PHE A 30 -0.22 2.87 7.03
C PHE A 30 1.30 2.82 7.23
N PRO A 31 2.06 3.80 6.69
CA PRO A 31 3.50 3.87 6.90
C PRO A 31 3.84 4.24 8.35
N LEU A 32 5.05 3.87 8.76
CA LEU A 32 5.64 4.37 10.00
C LEU A 32 5.89 5.88 9.89
N ARG A 33 5.71 6.60 11.00
CA ARG A 33 5.97 8.05 11.07
C ARG A 33 7.47 8.33 11.24
N LEU A 34 8.24 8.06 10.21
CA LEU A 34 9.68 8.36 10.16
C LEU A 34 9.90 9.83 9.82
N ARG A 35 10.84 10.49 10.50
CA ARG A 35 11.25 11.86 10.14
C ARG A 35 12.08 11.80 8.87
N ASP A 36 11.73 12.62 7.88
CA ASP A 36 12.41 12.72 6.58
C ASP A 36 12.54 11.37 5.82
N GLY A 37 11.62 10.43 6.09
CA GLY A 37 11.59 9.13 5.41
C GLY A 37 10.91 9.19 4.05
N ASP A 38 11.45 8.43 3.09
CA ASP A 38 10.92 8.26 1.74
C ASP A 38 9.99 7.04 1.60
N GLY A 39 9.99 6.15 2.59
CA GLY A 39 9.14 4.97 2.68
C GLY A 39 9.32 4.23 4.00
N SER A 40 8.48 3.23 4.22
CA SER A 40 8.59 2.36 5.40
C SER A 40 7.88 1.03 5.14
N PRO A 41 8.29 -0.06 5.81
CA PRO A 41 7.48 -1.27 5.82
C PRO A 41 6.09 -1.01 6.43
N VAL A 42 5.09 -1.74 5.94
CA VAL A 42 3.71 -1.66 6.44
C VAL A 42 3.17 -3.05 6.75
N ARG A 43 2.21 -3.09 7.67
CA ARG A 43 1.26 -4.20 7.72
C ARG A 43 0.11 -3.89 6.77
N ALA A 44 0.19 -4.39 5.54
CA ALA A 44 -0.88 -4.25 4.57
C ALA A 44 -2.08 -5.13 4.99
N VAL A 45 -3.27 -4.54 5.02
CA VAL A 45 -4.53 -5.21 5.35
C VAL A 45 -5.54 -4.92 4.25
N ALA A 46 -6.21 -5.96 3.76
CA ALA A 46 -7.33 -5.83 2.85
C ALA A 46 -8.64 -6.08 3.62
N GLU A 47 -9.64 -5.24 3.36
CA GLU A 47 -11.01 -5.34 3.89
C GLU A 47 -11.99 -5.43 2.72
N TRP A 48 -12.95 -6.35 2.81
CA TRP A 48 -14.07 -6.45 1.89
C TRP A 48 -15.26 -7.11 2.62
N GLU A 49 -16.47 -6.86 2.15
CA GLU A 49 -17.64 -7.64 2.58
C GLU A 49 -17.53 -9.05 2.00
N ALA A 50 -17.68 -10.06 2.86
CA ALA A 50 -17.57 -11.47 2.48
C ALA A 50 -18.79 -11.96 1.70
#